data_AF-H2FT53-F1
#
_entry.id   AF-H2FT53-F1
#
_cell.length_a   1.000
_cell.length_b   1.000
_cell.length_c   1.000
_cell.angle_alpha   90.00
_cell.angle_beta   90.00
_cell.angle_gamma   90.00
#
_symmetry.space_group_name_H-M   'P 1'
#
loop_
_entity.id
_entity.type
_entity.pdbx_description
1 polymer ?
#
loop_
_entity_poly.entity_id
_entity_poly.type
_entity_poly.pdbx_seq_one_letter_code
_entity_poly.pdbx_strand_id
1 'polypeptide(L)'
;MNSGNIVITGAARGLGLGMTRYFLGHDYQVLGVDIDKDALARLDQAQVPGLQLVHLDVTEETSVQNLARLVESRFGRLCGIINNAAISQPWHEPIDKLSLSHWQRVLAVNLTGPMLICKHLSPLLEQGGAIVNIGSTRAHQSEADCEAYAASKGGLVALTHALAISLGPRVRVNAISPGWIDASALQPGQTPAPGPADHAQHPAGRVGQANDVAALVRFLLSAESGFITGQEFIVDGGMSKRMIYHDEPAAD
;
A
#
# COMPACT_ATOMS: atom_id res chain seq x y z
N MET A 1 -15.04 16.75 9.29
CA MET A 1 -13.96 16.33 10.20
C MET A 1 -13.56 14.93 9.77
N ASN A 2 -12.31 14.74 9.36
CA ASN A 2 -11.80 13.52 8.71
C ASN A 2 -11.14 12.60 9.74
N SER A 3 -11.90 12.10 10.71
CA SER A 3 -11.45 11.12 11.72
C SER A 3 -12.35 9.89 11.64
N GLY A 4 -11.80 8.70 11.80
CA GLY A 4 -12.58 7.46 11.74
C GLY A 4 -11.72 6.21 11.91
N ASN A 5 -12.35 5.05 11.76
CA ASN A 5 -11.68 3.76 11.90
C ASN A 5 -11.17 3.31 10.53
N ILE A 6 -9.90 2.92 10.46
CA ILE A 6 -9.28 2.40 9.25
C ILE A 6 -8.54 1.09 9.51
N VAL A 7 -8.43 0.27 8.48
CA VAL A 7 -7.57 -0.91 8.46
C VAL A 7 -6.41 -0.67 7.50
N ILE A 8 -5.19 -0.97 7.94
CA ILE A 8 -3.98 -0.92 7.11
C ILE A 8 -3.34 -2.31 7.13
N THR A 9 -3.12 -2.92 5.95
CA THR A 9 -2.35 -4.17 5.85
C THR A 9 -0.86 -3.90 5.56
N GLY A 10 0.04 -4.74 6.06
CA GLY A 10 1.49 -4.49 6.01
C GLY A 10 1.89 -3.27 6.83
N ALA A 11 1.24 -3.05 7.97
CA ALA A 11 1.26 -1.78 8.70
C ALA A 11 2.52 -1.55 9.56
N ALA A 12 3.36 -2.58 9.76
CA ALA A 12 4.44 -2.54 10.75
C ALA A 12 5.81 -2.17 10.16
N ARG A 13 5.94 -2.10 8.83
CA ARG A 13 7.22 -1.83 8.15
C ARG A 13 7.07 -0.88 6.97
N GLY A 14 8.20 -0.31 6.55
CA GLY A 14 8.33 0.45 5.31
C GLY A 14 7.26 1.55 5.15
N LEU A 15 6.66 1.60 3.96
CA LEU A 15 5.58 2.53 3.63
C LEU A 15 4.35 2.37 4.54
N GLY A 16 3.99 1.12 4.90
CA GLY A 16 2.86 0.86 5.79
C GLY A 16 3.07 1.43 7.19
N LEU A 17 4.27 1.31 7.77
CA LEU A 17 4.61 1.94 9.05
C LEU A 17 4.51 3.46 8.98
N GLY A 18 4.98 4.05 7.89
CA GLY A 18 4.87 5.49 7.68
C GLY A 18 3.41 5.95 7.58
N MET A 19 2.57 5.22 6.83
CA MET A 19 1.13 5.49 6.78
C MET A 19 0.46 5.32 8.15
N THR A 20 0.77 4.24 8.89
CA THR A 20 0.25 4.04 10.24
C THR A 20 0.54 5.25 11.14
N ARG A 21 1.81 5.70 11.19
CA ARG A 21 2.20 6.88 11.98
C ARG A 21 1.52 8.16 11.48
N TYR A 22 1.40 8.33 10.17
CA TYR A 22 0.74 9.48 9.57
C TYR A 22 -0.73 9.56 9.99
N PHE A 23 -1.49 8.46 9.88
CA PHE A 23 -2.90 8.43 10.23
C PHE A 23 -3.16 8.60 11.73
N LEU A 24 -2.31 8.03 12.60
CA LEU A 24 -2.38 8.26 14.04
C LEU A 24 -2.16 9.74 14.40
N GLY A 25 -1.27 10.44 13.68
CA GLY A 25 -1.06 11.88 13.82
C GLY A 25 -2.19 12.76 13.26
N HIS A 26 -3.23 12.17 12.65
CA HIS A 26 -4.40 12.86 12.10
C HIS A 26 -5.71 12.34 12.73
N ASP A 27 -5.66 11.90 13.98
CA ASP A 27 -6.83 11.49 14.80
C ASP A 27 -7.63 10.29 14.27
N TYR A 28 -7.01 9.43 13.44
CA TYR A 28 -7.62 8.17 13.04
C TYR A 28 -7.39 7.07 14.08
N GLN A 29 -8.36 6.16 14.18
CA GLN A 29 -8.17 4.88 14.86
C GLN A 29 -7.67 3.87 13.83
N VAL A 30 -6.48 3.33 14.03
CA VAL A 30 -5.80 2.45 13.09
C VAL A 30 -5.80 1.02 13.61
N LEU A 31 -6.41 0.11 12.86
CA LEU A 31 -6.17 -1.32 12.98
C LEU A 31 -5.06 -1.73 12.00
N GLY A 32 -3.84 -1.82 12.52
CA GLY A 32 -2.66 -2.25 11.77
C GLY A 32 -2.56 -3.77 11.72
N VAL A 33 -2.45 -4.32 10.51
CA VAL A 33 -2.37 -5.75 10.26
C VAL A 33 -1.04 -6.06 9.59
N ASP A 34 -0.29 -7.04 10.10
CA ASP A 34 1.00 -7.44 9.52
C ASP A 34 1.30 -8.92 9.78
N ILE A 35 2.15 -9.52 8.95
CA ILE A 35 2.66 -10.89 9.12
C ILE A 35 3.92 -10.92 10.00
N ASP A 36 4.63 -9.80 10.12
CA ASP A 36 5.86 -9.70 10.91
C ASP A 36 5.55 -9.45 12.39
N LYS A 37 5.53 -10.53 13.18
CA LYS A 37 5.27 -10.48 14.63
C LYS A 37 6.23 -9.56 15.38
N ASP A 38 7.50 -9.56 15.01
CA ASP A 38 8.52 -8.78 15.72
C ASP A 38 8.37 -7.29 15.42
N ALA A 39 8.04 -6.96 14.17
CA ALA A 39 7.73 -5.58 13.79
C ALA A 39 6.47 -5.06 14.51
N LEU A 40 5.42 -5.90 14.62
CA LEU A 40 4.24 -5.57 15.40
C LEU A 40 4.57 -5.35 16.88
N ALA A 41 5.35 -6.24 17.49
CA ALA A 41 5.76 -6.11 18.90
C ALA A 41 6.55 -4.82 19.15
N ARG A 42 7.47 -4.45 18.24
CA ARG A 42 8.20 -3.17 18.34
C ARG A 42 7.27 -1.96 18.21
N LEU A 43 6.28 -2.03 17.33
CA LEU A 43 5.31 -0.95 17.16
C LEU A 43 4.38 -0.82 18.38
N ASP A 44 4.02 -1.95 19.00
CA ASP A 44 3.16 -1.99 20.18
C ASP A 44 3.85 -1.45 21.44
N GLN A 45 5.18 -1.56 21.55
CA GLN A 45 5.94 -1.02 22.70
C GLN A 45 5.73 0.49 22.92
N ALA A 46 5.41 1.23 21.86
CA ALA A 46 5.13 2.66 21.95
C ALA A 46 3.76 2.98 22.58
N GLN A 47 2.88 1.97 22.72
CA GLN A 47 1.53 2.08 23.32
C GLN A 47 0.75 3.29 22.78
N VAL A 48 0.80 3.47 21.46
CA VAL A 48 0.26 4.67 20.81
C VAL A 48 -1.27 4.67 20.91
N PRO A 49 -1.89 5.72 21.48
CA PRO A 49 -3.35 5.83 21.50
C PRO A 49 -3.93 5.75 20.09
N GLY A 50 -5.04 5.01 19.96
CA GLY A 50 -5.72 4.83 18.68
C GLY A 50 -5.10 3.79 17.75
N LEU A 51 -4.04 3.09 18.17
CA LEU A 51 -3.48 1.97 17.44
C LEU A 51 -3.92 0.63 18.05
N GLN A 52 -4.38 -0.29 17.21
CA GLN A 52 -4.53 -1.70 17.53
C GLN A 52 -3.81 -2.53 16.49
N LEU A 53 -3.14 -3.60 16.92
CA LEU A 53 -2.28 -4.41 16.06
C LEU A 53 -2.75 -5.87 16.01
N VAL A 54 -2.74 -6.44 14.82
CA VAL A 54 -3.14 -7.84 14.58
C VAL A 54 -2.09 -8.53 13.72
N HIS A 55 -1.57 -9.64 14.24
CA HIS A 55 -0.75 -10.55 13.45
C HIS A 55 -1.65 -11.42 12.55
N LEU A 56 -1.47 -11.31 11.22
CA LEU A 56 -2.30 -12.00 10.24
C LEU A 56 -1.56 -12.15 8.91
N ASP A 57 -1.68 -13.34 8.30
CA ASP A 57 -1.34 -13.53 6.89
C ASP A 57 -2.56 -13.22 6.02
N VAL A 58 -2.41 -12.27 5.10
CA VAL A 58 -3.48 -11.86 4.17
C VAL A 58 -3.83 -12.94 3.16
N THR A 59 -2.98 -13.97 3.00
CA THR A 59 -3.27 -15.12 2.12
C THR A 59 -4.19 -16.15 2.77
N GLU A 60 -4.39 -16.08 4.09
CA GLU A 60 -5.18 -17.05 4.85
C GLU A 60 -6.61 -16.53 5.05
N GLU A 61 -7.56 -17.00 4.22
CA GLU A 61 -8.93 -16.48 4.23
C GLU A 61 -9.62 -16.59 5.60
N THR A 62 -9.42 -17.69 6.33
CA THR A 62 -9.97 -17.86 7.69
C THR A 62 -9.45 -16.78 8.65
N SER A 63 -8.19 -16.37 8.52
CA SER A 63 -7.61 -15.29 9.32
C SER A 63 -8.26 -13.95 8.97
N VAL A 64 -8.51 -13.69 7.69
CA VAL A 64 -9.21 -12.48 7.23
C VAL A 64 -10.67 -12.44 7.70
N GLN A 65 -11.36 -13.59 7.73
CA GLN A 65 -12.71 -13.70 8.33
C GLN A 65 -12.69 -13.37 9.84
N ASN A 66 -11.66 -13.83 10.56
CA ASN A 66 -11.49 -13.51 11.98
C ASN A 66 -11.23 -12.01 12.19
N LEU A 67 -10.46 -11.38 11.29
CA LEU A 67 -10.24 -9.93 11.30
C LEU A 67 -11.56 -9.17 11.10
N ALA A 68 -12.42 -9.60 10.17
CA ALA A 68 -13.73 -8.97 9.96
C ALA A 68 -14.60 -9.01 11.24
N ARG A 69 -14.64 -10.15 11.93
CA ARG A 69 -15.33 -10.27 13.23
C ARG A 69 -14.74 -9.37 14.31
N LEU A 70 -13.42 -9.23 14.34
CA LEU A 70 -12.74 -8.30 15.25
C LEU A 70 -13.12 -6.85 14.94
N VAL A 71 -13.10 -6.45 13.67
CA VAL A 71 -13.49 -5.10 13.23
C VAL A 71 -14.93 -4.80 13.65
N GLU A 72 -15.85 -5.70 13.35
CA GLU A 72 -17.27 -5.52 13.70
C GLU A 72 -17.47 -5.35 15.21
N SER A 73 -16.81 -6.17 16.03
CA SER A 73 -16.96 -6.12 17.48
C SER A 73 -16.27 -4.93 18.17
N ARG A 74 -15.15 -4.42 17.61
CA ARG A 74 -14.33 -3.39 18.26
C ARG A 74 -14.52 -1.99 17.68
N PHE A 75 -14.71 -1.91 16.37
CA PHE A 75 -14.77 -0.65 15.62
C PHE A 75 -16.16 -0.38 15.05
N GLY A 76 -16.98 -1.44 14.89
CA GLY A 76 -18.30 -1.36 14.28
C GLY A 76 -18.20 -1.14 12.78
N ARG A 77 -17.96 0.11 12.37
CA ARG A 77 -17.83 0.51 10.96
C ARG A 77 -16.46 1.09 10.68
N LEU A 78 -16.03 0.92 9.43
CA LEU A 78 -14.80 1.49 8.89
C LEU A 78 -15.13 2.66 7.95
N CYS A 79 -14.31 3.70 8.00
CA CYS A 79 -14.31 4.75 6.98
C CYS A 79 -13.36 4.41 5.82
N GLY A 80 -12.34 3.58 6.07
CA GLY A 80 -11.31 3.28 5.08
C GLY A 80 -10.62 1.93 5.23
N ILE A 81 -10.21 1.37 4.09
CA ILE A 81 -9.31 0.20 4.01
C ILE A 81 -8.11 0.58 3.14
N ILE A 82 -6.91 0.29 3.63
CA ILE A 82 -5.65 0.52 2.91
C ILE A 82 -4.97 -0.84 2.71
N ASN A 83 -5.03 -1.34 1.48
CA ASN A 83 -4.37 -2.58 1.09
C ASN A 83 -2.92 -2.29 0.70
N ASN A 84 -1.99 -2.50 1.63
CA ASN A 84 -0.58 -2.19 1.46
C ASN A 84 0.35 -3.42 1.61
N ALA A 85 -0.10 -4.49 2.28
CA ALA A 85 0.68 -5.72 2.40
C ALA A 85 1.15 -6.21 1.01
N ALA A 86 2.46 -6.37 0.87
CA ALA A 86 3.08 -6.85 -0.35
C ALA A 86 4.42 -7.50 -0.04
N ILE A 87 4.80 -8.48 -0.85
CA ILE A 87 6.19 -8.91 -0.97
C ILE A 87 6.77 -8.31 -2.25
N SER A 88 7.86 -7.58 -2.07
CA SER A 88 8.76 -7.13 -3.13
C SER A 88 10.13 -7.70 -2.77
N GLN A 89 10.48 -8.87 -3.32
CA GLN A 89 11.84 -9.37 -3.14
C GLN A 89 12.75 -8.62 -4.12
N PRO A 90 13.91 -8.11 -3.69
CA PRO A 90 14.92 -7.56 -4.59
C PRO A 90 15.66 -8.64 -5.40
N TRP A 91 15.39 -9.91 -5.12
CA TRP A 91 16.00 -11.06 -5.77
C TRP A 91 15.09 -11.55 -6.89
N HIS A 92 15.39 -11.02 -8.05
CA HIS A 92 14.70 -11.34 -9.28
C HIS A 92 15.30 -12.62 -9.88
N GLU A 93 14.48 -13.68 -10.00
CA GLU A 93 14.88 -14.90 -10.71
C GLU A 93 14.61 -14.70 -12.20
N PRO A 94 15.58 -14.99 -13.09
CA PRO A 94 15.31 -15.03 -14.52
C PRO A 94 14.09 -15.88 -14.85
N ILE A 95 13.35 -15.50 -15.90
CA ILE A 95 12.06 -16.13 -16.23
C ILE A 95 12.14 -17.66 -16.42
N ASP A 96 13.28 -18.18 -16.87
CA ASP A 96 13.53 -19.63 -17.04
C ASP A 96 13.79 -20.37 -15.71
N LYS A 97 14.04 -19.62 -14.62
CA LYS A 97 14.26 -20.12 -13.26
C LYS A 97 13.14 -19.79 -12.28
N LEU A 98 12.26 -18.85 -12.65
CA LEU A 98 11.13 -18.44 -11.82
C LEU A 98 10.26 -19.64 -11.47
N SER A 99 10.31 -20.05 -10.20
CA SER A 99 9.50 -21.18 -9.76
C SER A 99 8.01 -20.79 -9.73
N LEU A 100 7.15 -21.74 -10.12
CA LEU A 100 5.70 -21.55 -10.03
C LEU A 100 5.26 -21.24 -8.58
N SER A 101 5.94 -21.82 -7.60
CA SER A 101 5.66 -21.57 -6.18
C SER A 101 5.96 -20.12 -5.77
N HIS A 102 7.05 -19.53 -6.26
CA HIS A 102 7.39 -18.13 -6.02
C HIS A 102 6.36 -17.21 -6.71
N TRP A 103 6.06 -17.47 -7.99
CA TRP A 103 5.03 -16.75 -8.72
C TRP A 103 3.68 -16.74 -7.96
N GLN A 104 3.22 -17.92 -7.54
CA GLN A 104 1.97 -18.08 -6.79
C GLN A 104 2.03 -17.36 -5.45
N ARG A 105 3.15 -17.40 -4.73
CA ARG A 105 3.34 -16.68 -3.46
C ARG A 105 3.19 -15.17 -3.65
N VAL A 106 3.81 -14.60 -4.68
CA VAL A 106 3.73 -13.16 -4.97
C VAL A 106 2.31 -12.76 -5.32
N LEU A 107 1.62 -13.48 -6.21
CA LEU A 107 0.22 -13.22 -6.52
C LEU A 107 -0.70 -13.39 -5.31
N ALA A 108 -0.46 -14.43 -4.50
CA ALA A 108 -1.26 -14.71 -3.31
C ALA A 108 -1.22 -13.53 -2.33
N VAL A 109 -0.03 -12.99 -2.05
CA VAL A 109 0.12 -11.85 -1.12
C VAL A 109 -0.37 -10.55 -1.77
N ASN A 110 0.12 -10.22 -2.96
CA ASN A 110 0.00 -8.87 -3.52
C ASN A 110 -1.33 -8.62 -4.24
N LEU A 111 -2.04 -9.68 -4.66
CA LEU A 111 -3.29 -9.59 -5.42
C LEU A 111 -4.45 -10.32 -4.73
N THR A 112 -4.28 -11.60 -4.39
CA THR A 112 -5.32 -12.37 -3.69
C THR A 112 -5.57 -11.81 -2.29
N GLY A 113 -4.53 -11.39 -1.57
CA GLY A 113 -4.64 -10.76 -0.25
C GLY A 113 -5.58 -9.55 -0.23
N PRO A 114 -5.33 -8.49 -1.03
CA PRO A 114 -6.25 -7.37 -1.16
C PRO A 114 -7.68 -7.78 -1.55
N MET A 115 -7.83 -8.77 -2.43
CA MET A 115 -9.16 -9.31 -2.79
C MET A 115 -9.87 -9.91 -1.57
N LEU A 116 -9.21 -10.76 -0.78
CA LEU A 116 -9.76 -11.37 0.43
C LEU A 116 -10.14 -10.31 1.48
N ILE A 117 -9.27 -9.31 1.68
CA ILE A 117 -9.55 -8.18 2.57
C ILE A 117 -10.80 -7.44 2.11
N CYS A 118 -10.90 -7.11 0.82
CA CYS A 118 -12.07 -6.42 0.28
C CYS A 118 -13.34 -7.27 0.40
N LYS A 119 -13.27 -8.58 0.11
CA LYS A 119 -14.40 -9.52 0.21
C LYS A 119 -15.03 -9.50 1.61
N HIS A 120 -14.21 -9.53 2.65
CA HIS A 120 -14.68 -9.68 4.04
C HIS A 120 -14.87 -8.36 4.79
N LEU A 121 -14.13 -7.29 4.47
CA LEU A 121 -14.22 -6.02 5.18
C LEU A 121 -15.06 -4.95 4.47
N SER A 122 -15.27 -5.03 3.15
CA SER A 122 -16.12 -4.05 2.45
C SER A 122 -17.59 -4.00 2.90
N PRO A 123 -18.21 -5.07 3.44
CA PRO A 123 -19.52 -4.97 4.08
C PRO A 123 -19.51 -4.12 5.37
N LEU A 124 -18.34 -3.94 5.99
CA LEU A 124 -18.16 -3.17 7.23
C LEU A 124 -17.83 -1.69 6.96
N LEU A 125 -17.57 -1.31 5.70
CA LEU A 125 -17.42 0.09 5.32
C LEU A 125 -18.75 0.84 5.44
N GLU A 126 -18.68 2.06 5.98
CA GLU A 126 -19.79 2.99 6.02
C GLU A 126 -20.18 3.52 4.62
N GLN A 127 -21.36 4.14 4.54
CA GLN A 127 -21.77 4.85 3.33
C GLN A 127 -20.79 6.00 3.05
N GLY A 128 -20.21 6.04 1.85
CA GLY A 128 -19.19 7.03 1.50
C GLY A 128 -17.76 6.63 1.91
N GLY A 129 -17.59 5.46 2.55
CA GLY A 129 -16.27 4.89 2.84
C GLY A 129 -15.47 4.58 1.58
N ALA A 130 -14.18 4.33 1.74
CA ALA A 130 -13.28 4.13 0.61
C ALA A 130 -12.22 3.05 0.82
N ILE A 131 -11.75 2.49 -0.29
CA ILE A 131 -10.65 1.53 -0.35
C ILE A 131 -9.53 2.16 -1.17
N VAL A 132 -8.31 2.11 -0.65
CA VAL A 132 -7.11 2.50 -1.36
C VAL A 132 -6.17 1.30 -1.47
N ASN A 133 -5.91 0.88 -2.71
CA ASN A 133 -4.95 -0.17 -3.01
C ASN A 133 -3.58 0.46 -3.29
N ILE A 134 -2.54 0.01 -2.58
CA ILE A 134 -1.17 0.44 -2.85
C ILE A 134 -0.58 -0.46 -3.94
N GLY A 135 -0.65 0.07 -5.16
CA GLY A 135 -0.03 -0.46 -6.37
C GLY A 135 1.49 -0.25 -6.37
N SER A 136 2.01 0.06 -7.55
CA SER A 136 3.42 0.42 -7.79
C SER A 136 3.54 0.92 -9.22
N THR A 137 4.49 1.81 -9.49
CA THR A 137 4.89 2.12 -10.87
C THR A 137 5.34 0.87 -11.64
N ARG A 138 5.63 -0.26 -10.97
CA ARG A 138 5.85 -1.58 -11.58
C ARG A 138 4.64 -2.16 -12.35
N ALA A 139 3.47 -1.56 -12.21
CA ALA A 139 2.35 -1.85 -13.11
C ALA A 139 2.58 -1.30 -14.53
N HIS A 140 3.44 -0.28 -14.69
CA HIS A 140 3.67 0.45 -15.94
C HIS A 140 5.12 0.42 -16.43
N GLN A 141 6.07 0.06 -15.57
CA GLN A 141 7.50 0.06 -15.84
C GLN A 141 8.18 -1.14 -15.18
N SER A 142 9.03 -1.85 -15.90
CA SER A 142 9.66 -3.07 -15.39
C SER A 142 11.18 -2.98 -15.39
N GLU A 143 11.80 -3.67 -14.45
CA GLU A 143 13.19 -4.10 -14.54
C GLU A 143 13.23 -5.56 -15.03
N ALA A 144 14.41 -6.07 -15.36
CA ALA A 144 14.57 -7.49 -15.64
C ALA A 144 14.05 -8.33 -14.46
N ASP A 145 13.49 -9.50 -14.77
CA ASP A 145 13.23 -10.57 -13.81
C ASP A 145 12.17 -10.21 -12.72
N CYS A 146 11.32 -9.21 -12.99
CA CYS A 146 10.28 -8.73 -12.06
C CYS A 146 8.84 -9.17 -12.39
N GLU A 147 8.67 -10.19 -13.23
CA GLU A 147 7.39 -10.57 -13.85
C GLU A 147 6.29 -10.83 -12.82
N ALA A 148 6.57 -11.60 -11.77
CA ALA A 148 5.58 -11.92 -10.73
C ALA A 148 5.09 -10.65 -9.99
N TYR A 149 6.01 -9.74 -9.67
CA TYR A 149 5.68 -8.51 -8.98
C TYR A 149 4.89 -7.55 -9.90
N ALA A 150 5.39 -7.33 -11.13
CA ALA A 150 4.72 -6.50 -12.12
C ALA A 150 3.31 -7.00 -12.44
N ALA A 151 3.14 -8.31 -12.68
CA ALA A 151 1.84 -8.93 -12.90
C ALA A 151 0.91 -8.75 -11.70
N SER A 152 1.41 -8.90 -10.46
CA SER A 152 0.61 -8.68 -9.26
C SER A 152 0.10 -7.23 -9.15
N LYS A 153 0.95 -6.25 -9.49
CA LYS A 153 0.61 -4.83 -9.39
C LYS A 153 -0.28 -4.35 -10.54
N GLY A 154 -0.06 -4.84 -11.77
CA GLY A 154 -1.00 -4.63 -12.88
C GLY A 154 -2.37 -5.25 -12.60
N GLY A 155 -2.41 -6.47 -12.06
CA GLY A 155 -3.65 -7.11 -11.61
C GLY A 155 -4.36 -6.33 -10.52
N LEU A 156 -3.62 -5.71 -9.58
CA LEU A 156 -4.19 -4.89 -8.52
C LEU A 156 -4.80 -3.59 -9.05
N VAL A 157 -4.19 -2.97 -10.07
CA VAL A 157 -4.78 -1.81 -10.78
C VAL A 157 -6.09 -2.21 -11.46
N ALA A 158 -6.13 -3.36 -12.14
CA ALA A 158 -7.37 -3.86 -12.76
C ALA A 158 -8.46 -4.19 -11.71
N LEU A 159 -8.07 -4.88 -10.62
CA LEU A 159 -8.97 -5.20 -9.51
C LEU A 159 -9.60 -3.94 -8.89
N THR A 160 -8.85 -2.84 -8.84
CA THR A 160 -9.31 -1.56 -8.30
C THR A 160 -10.54 -1.03 -9.03
N HIS A 161 -10.49 -0.92 -10.36
CA HIS A 161 -11.65 -0.41 -11.10
C HIS A 161 -12.81 -1.43 -11.13
N ALA A 162 -12.53 -2.74 -11.11
CA ALA A 162 -13.58 -3.76 -10.97
C ALA A 162 -14.34 -3.68 -9.64
N LEU A 163 -13.61 -3.45 -8.53
CA LEU A 163 -14.20 -3.22 -7.21
C LEU A 163 -14.96 -1.90 -7.15
N ALA A 164 -14.48 -0.85 -7.80
CA ALA A 164 -15.18 0.43 -7.88
C ALA A 164 -16.58 0.28 -8.51
N ILE A 165 -16.69 -0.49 -9.59
CA ILE A 165 -18.00 -0.78 -10.23
C ILE A 165 -18.88 -1.64 -9.33
N SER A 166 -18.32 -2.65 -8.66
CA SER A 166 -19.09 -3.58 -7.83
C SER A 166 -19.60 -2.97 -6.52
N LEU A 167 -18.83 -2.05 -5.92
CA LEU A 167 -19.11 -1.49 -4.59
C LEU A 167 -19.74 -0.09 -4.64
N GLY A 168 -19.69 0.58 -5.80
CA GLY A 168 -20.39 1.84 -6.03
C GLY A 168 -21.92 1.66 -5.99
N PRO A 169 -22.69 2.70 -5.62
CA PRO A 169 -22.24 4.03 -5.19
C PRO A 169 -21.87 4.11 -3.69
N ARG A 170 -21.92 2.99 -2.96
CA ARG A 170 -21.72 2.97 -1.51
C ARG A 170 -20.27 3.23 -1.10
N VAL A 171 -19.33 2.62 -1.83
CA VAL A 171 -17.89 2.69 -1.53
C VAL A 171 -17.13 3.11 -2.77
N ARG A 172 -16.11 3.95 -2.58
CA ARG A 172 -15.15 4.33 -3.63
C ARG A 172 -13.91 3.46 -3.54
N VAL A 173 -13.31 3.13 -4.68
CA VAL A 173 -12.10 2.30 -4.71
C VAL A 173 -11.10 2.90 -5.67
N ASN A 174 -9.90 3.23 -5.19
CA ASN A 174 -8.83 3.81 -6.00
C ASN A 174 -7.50 3.12 -5.72
N ALA A 175 -6.55 3.29 -6.63
CA ALA A 175 -5.18 2.81 -6.48
C ALA A 175 -4.22 4.00 -6.41
N ILE A 176 -3.17 3.85 -5.61
CA ILE A 176 -1.98 4.69 -5.69
C ILE A 176 -0.84 3.80 -6.12
N SER A 177 -0.07 4.21 -7.12
CA SER A 177 1.12 3.52 -7.62
C SER A 177 2.35 4.35 -7.29
N PRO A 178 2.99 4.11 -6.13
CA PRO A 178 4.21 4.80 -5.76
C PRO A 178 5.38 4.38 -6.65
N GLY A 179 6.30 5.33 -6.87
CA GLY A 179 7.66 5.05 -7.34
C GLY A 179 8.58 4.67 -6.20
N TRP A 180 9.81 5.18 -6.21
CA TRP A 180 10.74 4.99 -5.10
C TRP A 180 10.31 5.81 -3.89
N ILE A 181 9.94 5.11 -2.81
CA ILE A 181 9.67 5.68 -1.49
C ILE A 181 10.73 5.19 -0.50
N ASP A 182 11.40 6.13 0.16
CA ASP A 182 12.35 5.86 1.24
C ASP A 182 11.63 5.68 2.58
N ALA A 183 11.95 4.59 3.26
CA ALA A 183 11.51 4.29 4.62
C ALA A 183 12.68 3.98 5.58
N SER A 184 13.93 4.21 5.15
CA SER A 184 15.14 3.95 5.94
C SER A 184 15.13 4.69 7.28
N ALA A 185 14.64 5.95 7.30
CA ALA A 185 14.49 6.74 8.52
C ALA A 185 13.50 6.14 9.53
N LEU A 186 12.54 5.32 9.08
CA LEU A 186 11.59 4.62 9.95
C LEU A 186 12.17 3.31 10.50
N GLN A 187 13.21 2.77 9.86
CA GLN A 187 13.85 1.50 10.22
C GLN A 187 15.39 1.62 10.14
N PRO A 188 16.01 2.44 11.02
CA PRO A 188 17.44 2.70 10.97
C PRO A 188 18.26 1.40 11.01
N GLY A 189 19.24 1.29 10.10
CA GLY A 189 20.14 0.13 10.00
C GLY A 189 19.60 -1.06 9.21
N GLN A 190 18.38 -1.02 8.68
CA GLN A 190 17.84 -2.09 7.83
C GLN A 190 18.07 -1.85 6.34
N THR A 191 18.02 -0.60 5.90
CA THR A 191 18.22 -0.20 4.50
C THR A 191 19.04 1.08 4.45
N PRO A 192 19.97 1.22 3.48
CA PRO A 192 20.68 2.47 3.27
C PRO A 192 19.71 3.59 2.90
N ALA A 193 19.99 4.80 3.37
CA ALA A 193 19.29 5.98 2.87
C ALA A 193 19.69 6.24 1.40
N PRO A 194 18.78 6.78 0.57
CA PRO A 194 19.10 7.14 -0.80
C PRO A 194 20.23 8.17 -0.89
N GLY A 195 21.09 8.03 -1.89
CA GLY A 195 22.16 8.97 -2.18
C GLY A 195 21.73 10.15 -3.05
N PRO A 196 22.62 11.13 -3.29
CA PRO A 196 22.34 12.26 -4.18
C PRO A 196 21.91 11.85 -5.60
N ALA A 197 22.51 10.78 -6.14
CA ALA A 197 22.17 10.27 -7.47
C ALA A 197 20.74 9.71 -7.52
N ASP A 198 20.28 9.07 -6.46
CA ASP A 198 18.90 8.55 -6.36
C ASP A 198 17.90 9.70 -6.36
N HIS A 199 18.16 10.74 -5.55
CA HIS A 199 17.34 11.95 -5.53
C HIS A 199 17.27 12.66 -6.89
N ALA A 200 18.40 12.74 -7.60
CA ALA A 200 18.49 13.41 -8.90
C ALA A 200 17.69 12.73 -10.03
N GLN A 201 17.25 11.48 -9.84
CA GLN A 201 16.41 10.79 -10.83
C GLN A 201 14.97 11.36 -10.88
N HIS A 202 14.50 11.95 -9.79
CA HIS A 202 13.14 12.46 -9.65
C HIS A 202 13.07 13.96 -9.98
N PRO A 203 12.24 14.40 -10.94
CA PRO A 203 11.93 15.81 -11.16
C PRO A 203 11.51 16.60 -9.91
N ALA A 204 10.89 15.94 -8.91
CA ALA A 204 10.58 16.54 -7.61
C ALA A 204 11.82 16.86 -6.74
N GLY A 205 13.03 16.51 -7.21
CA GLY A 205 14.30 16.80 -6.54
C GLY A 205 14.67 15.85 -5.39
N ARG A 206 13.85 14.84 -5.12
CA ARG A 206 14.11 13.83 -4.07
C ARG A 206 13.35 12.54 -4.30
N VAL A 207 13.84 11.49 -3.65
CA VAL A 207 13.11 10.25 -3.45
C VAL A 207 11.89 10.54 -2.56
N GLY A 208 10.78 9.85 -2.82
CA GLY A 208 9.56 10.03 -2.04
C GLY A 208 9.73 9.55 -0.60
N GLN A 209 8.88 10.03 0.29
CA GLN A 209 8.78 9.58 1.68
C GLN A 209 7.37 9.05 1.93
N ALA A 210 7.19 8.26 2.98
CA ALA A 210 5.88 7.67 3.28
C ALA A 210 4.75 8.72 3.41
N ASN A 211 5.06 9.92 3.90
CA ASN A 211 4.10 11.02 4.01
C ASN A 211 3.56 11.50 2.65
N ASP A 212 4.36 11.43 1.58
CA ASP A 212 3.91 11.84 0.24
C ASP A 212 2.77 10.96 -0.26
N VAL A 213 2.85 9.65 0.03
CA VAL A 213 1.78 8.69 -0.30
C VAL A 213 0.63 8.80 0.70
N ALA A 214 0.93 8.85 2.01
CA ALA A 214 -0.08 8.87 3.07
C ALA A 214 -1.03 10.07 2.96
N ALA A 215 -0.51 11.23 2.56
CA ALA A 215 -1.33 12.43 2.33
C ALA A 215 -2.37 12.22 1.22
N LEU A 216 -2.00 11.58 0.11
CA LEU A 216 -2.93 11.26 -0.96
C LEU A 216 -3.92 10.16 -0.53
N VAL A 217 -3.48 9.14 0.21
CA VAL A 217 -4.38 8.13 0.78
C VAL A 217 -5.45 8.81 1.63
N ARG A 218 -5.07 9.72 2.54
CA ARG A 218 -6.01 10.45 3.39
C ARG A 218 -7.01 11.27 2.58
N PHE A 219 -6.56 11.96 1.54
CA PHE A 219 -7.46 12.67 0.62
C PHE A 219 -8.45 11.72 -0.06
N LEU A 220 -7.99 10.58 -0.58
CA LEU A 220 -8.84 9.58 -1.23
C LEU A 220 -9.82 8.89 -0.27
N LEU A 221 -9.49 8.80 1.02
CA LEU A 221 -10.41 8.33 2.06
C LEU A 221 -11.43 9.39 2.49
N SER A 222 -11.18 10.67 2.24
CA SER A 222 -12.06 11.76 2.65
C SER A 222 -13.26 11.99 1.72
N ALA A 223 -14.28 12.70 2.21
CA ALA A 223 -15.44 13.11 1.41
C ALA A 223 -15.07 14.08 0.26
N GLU A 224 -13.92 14.76 0.34
CA GLU A 224 -13.45 15.69 -0.70
C GLU A 224 -13.17 14.99 -2.03
N SER A 225 -12.89 13.69 -2.00
CA SER A 225 -12.69 12.85 -3.19
C SER A 225 -13.97 12.11 -3.62
N GLY A 226 -15.15 12.63 -3.24
CA GLY A 226 -16.45 11.97 -3.46
C GLY A 226 -16.80 11.62 -4.91
N PHE A 227 -16.19 12.31 -5.88
CA PHE A 227 -16.37 12.03 -7.32
C PHE A 227 -15.24 11.18 -7.94
N ILE A 228 -14.30 10.71 -7.13
CA ILE A 228 -13.11 9.96 -7.58
C ILE A 228 -13.26 8.50 -7.18
N THR A 229 -13.45 7.62 -8.18
CA THR A 229 -13.46 6.17 -8.01
C THR A 229 -12.94 5.47 -9.28
N GLY A 230 -12.38 4.28 -9.13
CA GLY A 230 -11.80 3.46 -10.19
C GLY A 230 -10.53 4.03 -10.80
N GLN A 231 -9.90 5.02 -10.15
CA GLN A 231 -8.70 5.68 -10.67
C GLN A 231 -7.42 5.08 -10.11
N GLU A 232 -6.34 5.24 -10.87
CA GLU A 232 -4.97 5.03 -10.43
C GLU A 232 -4.23 6.37 -10.39
N PHE A 233 -3.51 6.63 -9.29
CA PHE A 233 -2.68 7.80 -9.11
C PHE A 233 -1.21 7.42 -9.01
N ILE A 234 -0.37 7.91 -9.92
CA ILE A 234 1.08 7.70 -9.88
C ILE A 234 1.72 8.73 -8.94
N VAL A 235 2.53 8.26 -7.97
CA VAL A 235 3.24 9.11 -6.99
C VAL A 235 4.72 8.71 -6.96
N ASP A 236 5.49 9.23 -7.91
CA ASP A 236 6.88 8.80 -8.16
C ASP A 236 7.86 9.97 -8.32
N GLY A 237 7.47 11.17 -7.90
CA GLY A 237 8.29 12.38 -8.07
C GLY A 237 8.55 12.75 -9.54
N GLY A 238 7.77 12.23 -10.49
CA GLY A 238 7.92 12.47 -11.93
C GLY A 238 8.88 11.51 -12.63
N MET A 239 9.42 10.51 -11.93
CA MET A 239 10.42 9.57 -12.47
C MET A 239 9.94 8.90 -13.76
N SER A 240 8.69 8.43 -13.79
CA SER A 240 8.06 7.81 -14.97
C SER A 240 7.81 8.74 -16.16
N LYS A 241 7.98 10.05 -15.97
CA LYS A 241 7.76 11.07 -17.01
C LYS A 241 9.06 11.55 -17.63
N ARG A 242 10.20 11.16 -17.06
CA ARG A 242 11.52 11.55 -17.54
C ARG A 242 11.98 10.61 -18.66
N MET A 243 12.38 11.19 -19.78
CA MET A 243 13.09 10.48 -20.83
C MET A 243 14.58 10.37 -20.46
N ILE A 244 15.17 9.20 -20.64
CA ILE A 244 16.58 8.93 -20.29
C ILE A 244 17.34 8.59 -21.57
N TYR A 245 18.36 9.38 -21.89
CA TYR A 245 19.36 9.09 -22.91
C TYR A 245 20.68 8.81 -22.20
N HIS A 246 21.35 7.70 -22.52
CA HIS A 246 22.54 7.25 -21.79
C HIS A 246 23.80 8.10 -22.00
N ASP A 247 23.78 9.09 -22.91
CA ASP A 247 24.98 9.84 -23.34
C ASP A 247 24.76 11.35 -23.58
N GLU A 248 23.68 11.95 -23.08
CA GLU A 248 23.53 13.43 -23.19
C GLU A 248 24.43 14.15 -22.18
N PRO A 249 25.27 15.12 -22.61
CA PRO A 249 25.97 15.97 -21.66
C PRO A 249 24.95 16.70 -20.78
N ALA A 250 25.18 16.74 -19.47
CA ALA A 250 24.32 17.44 -18.54
C ALA A 250 24.10 18.87 -19.07
N ALA A 251 22.84 19.25 -19.29
CA ALA A 251 22.51 20.60 -19.69
C ALA A 251 23.04 21.57 -18.62
N ASP A 252 23.93 22.45 -19.05
CA ASP A 252 24.60 23.47 -18.23
C ASP A 252 23.63 24.34 -17.41
#